data_AF-A0A1S4B0T7-F1
#
_entry.id   AF-A0A1S4B0T7-F1
#
_cell.length_a   1.000
_cell.length_b   1.000
_cell.length_c   1.000
_cell.angle_alpha   90.00
_cell.angle_beta   90.00
_cell.angle_gamma   90.00
#
_symmetry.space_group_name_H-M   'P 1'
#
loop_
_entity.id
_entity.type
_entity.pdbx_description
1 polymer ?
#
loop_
_entity_poly.entity_id
_entity_poly.type
_entity_poly.pdbx_seq_one_letter_code
_entity_poly.pdbx_strand_id
1 'polypeptide(L)'
;MEILSKRLANYKNRHSELLLQGGRLVEGVIRSVNNLLEKFHQSFFLYLLTSPNRFVSVGVYMIPFALLVAPLPMVAASLFADASRKNSGMENKEVTTFPAFSDIPTITFGSWRWLHAAKTVFIVHFWGAVVTLLPHFLSLVPDSPPLTNLLTWIVLSVSSLLILQVILGSSFSLPSMNQTQGMEWTLLKSVTIAAACTGLCIMSVINFATAEIGALMLVPMCLMARPLRIDAKAKTLKSFSRAACNVVLIILFFPPVTFYLWKGALVGLDNARIGDFWNWVESLWTWNSATYIYICMVHLPCWVLCVHTLGYPC
;
A
#
# COMPACT_ATOMS: atom_id res chain seq x y z
N MET A 1 41.60 -27.40 64.40
CA MET A 1 41.22 -27.48 62.97
C MET A 1 39.71 -27.44 62.73
N GLU A 2 38.91 -28.03 63.61
CA GLU A 2 37.44 -28.16 63.47
C GLU A 2 36.63 -26.84 63.58
N ILE A 3 37.07 -25.90 64.42
CA ILE A 3 36.40 -24.60 64.63
C ILE A 3 36.50 -23.70 63.38
N LEU A 4 37.63 -23.77 62.67
CA LEU A 4 37.86 -23.02 61.43
C LEU A 4 36.96 -23.55 60.30
N SER A 5 36.80 -24.88 60.23
CA SER A 5 35.91 -25.53 59.25
C SER A 5 34.44 -25.13 59.45
N LYS A 6 33.93 -25.13 60.69
CA LYS A 6 32.56 -24.68 61.02
C LYS A 6 32.33 -23.20 60.67
N ARG A 7 33.33 -22.34 60.88
CA ARG A 7 33.22 -20.91 60.55
C ARG A 7 33.22 -20.67 59.02
N LEU A 8 34.01 -21.44 58.26
CA LEU A 8 34.04 -21.38 56.80
C LEU A 8 32.73 -21.90 56.19
N ALA A 9 32.17 -22.99 56.73
CA ALA A 9 30.88 -23.53 56.33
C ALA A 9 29.73 -22.54 56.61
N ASN A 10 29.74 -21.87 57.76
CA ASN A 10 28.75 -20.86 58.10
C ASN A 10 28.84 -19.61 57.20
N TYR A 11 30.06 -19.18 56.85
CA TYR A 11 30.26 -18.10 55.87
C TYR A 11 29.75 -18.47 54.48
N LYS A 12 30.03 -19.70 54.01
CA LYS A 12 29.55 -20.22 52.72
C LYS A 12 28.02 -20.31 52.67
N ASN A 13 27.39 -20.78 53.75
CA ASN A 13 25.94 -20.84 53.87
C ASN A 13 25.30 -19.43 53.86
N ARG A 14 25.88 -18.50 54.61
CA ARG A 14 25.40 -17.10 54.64
C ARG A 14 25.56 -16.41 53.28
N HIS A 15 26.64 -16.69 52.55
CA HIS A 15 26.82 -16.20 51.18
C HIS A 15 25.81 -16.83 50.22
N SER A 16 25.51 -18.12 50.34
CA SER A 16 24.46 -18.76 49.52
C SER A 16 23.06 -18.24 49.83
N GLU A 17 22.75 -17.93 51.10
CA GLU A 17 21.48 -17.32 51.49
C GLU A 17 21.33 -15.89 50.94
N LEU A 18 22.40 -15.10 50.99
CA LEU A 18 22.43 -13.76 50.39
C LEU A 18 22.28 -13.81 48.88
N LEU A 19 22.94 -14.76 48.21
CA LEU A 19 22.78 -14.99 46.77
C LEU A 19 21.35 -15.44 46.43
N LEU A 20 20.73 -16.27 47.27
CA LEU A 20 19.37 -16.77 47.05
C LEU A 20 18.31 -15.69 47.31
N GLN A 21 18.52 -14.82 48.32
CA GLN A 21 17.70 -13.64 48.56
C GLN A 21 17.84 -12.61 47.43
N GLY A 22 19.07 -12.34 46.99
CA GLY A 22 19.34 -11.48 45.83
C GLY A 22 18.70 -12.03 44.55
N GLY A 23 18.83 -13.34 44.31
CA GLY A 23 18.20 -14.03 43.18
C GLY A 23 16.67 -13.93 43.19
N ARG A 24 16.04 -14.11 44.37
CA ARG A 24 14.58 -13.94 44.52
C ARG A 24 14.12 -12.50 44.31
N LEU A 25 14.90 -11.52 44.76
CA LEU A 25 14.59 -10.11 44.50
C LEU A 25 14.69 -9.79 43.01
N VAL A 26 15.75 -10.23 42.34
CA VAL A 26 15.93 -10.04 40.89
C VAL A 26 14.84 -10.75 40.11
N GLU A 27 14.50 -12.00 40.46
CA GLU A 27 13.39 -12.74 39.84
C GLU A 27 12.05 -12.02 40.05
N GLY A 28 11.80 -11.51 41.26
CA GLY A 28 10.61 -10.72 41.58
C GLY A 28 10.54 -9.43 40.75
N VAL A 29 11.65 -8.71 40.60
CA VAL A 29 11.73 -7.51 39.77
C VAL A 29 11.49 -7.86 38.31
N ILE A 30 12.16 -8.88 37.76
CA ILE A 30 11.96 -9.33 36.37
C ILE A 30 10.51 -9.75 36.13
N ARG A 31 9.90 -10.52 37.04
CA ARG A 31 8.50 -10.93 36.92
C ARG A 31 7.55 -9.73 37.03
N SER A 32 7.85 -8.76 37.89
CA SER A 32 7.06 -7.53 38.00
C SER A 32 7.18 -6.65 36.75
N VAL A 33 8.38 -6.48 36.21
CA VAL A 33 8.62 -5.76 34.96
C VAL A 33 7.97 -6.49 33.80
N ASN A 34 8.02 -7.83 33.76
CA ASN A 34 7.37 -8.61 32.72
C ASN A 34 5.83 -8.50 32.79
N ASN A 35 5.25 -8.56 33.99
CA ASN A 35 3.82 -8.36 34.19
C ASN A 35 3.38 -6.92 33.89
N LEU A 36 4.26 -5.94 34.16
CA LEU A 36 4.05 -4.54 33.81
C LEU A 36 4.18 -4.33 32.30
N LEU A 37 5.14 -5.00 31.65
CA LEU A 37 5.32 -5.01 30.21
C LEU A 37 4.11 -5.63 29.53
N GLU A 38 3.56 -6.70 30.08
CA GLU A 38 2.31 -7.32 29.61
C GLU A 38 1.12 -6.36 29.79
N LYS A 39 1.01 -5.64 30.92
CA LYS A 39 0.00 -4.58 31.10
C LYS A 39 0.23 -3.36 30.22
N PHE A 40 1.47 -2.99 29.90
CA PHE A 40 1.79 -1.92 28.97
C PHE A 40 1.54 -2.35 27.51
N HIS A 41 1.73 -3.63 27.21
CA HIS A 41 1.37 -4.23 25.94
C HIS A 41 -0.16 -4.34 25.79
N GLN A 42 -0.88 -4.54 26.89
CA GLN A 42 -2.34 -4.44 26.98
C GLN A 42 -2.82 -2.97 26.94
N SER A 43 -2.02 -2.01 27.42
CA SER A 43 -2.22 -0.57 27.22
C SER A 43 -1.65 -0.15 25.87
N PHE A 44 -2.21 -0.67 24.78
CA PHE A 44 -2.13 -0.16 23.41
C PHE A 44 -1.05 0.91 23.17
N PHE A 45 0.15 0.46 22.76
CA PHE A 45 1.36 1.29 22.59
C PHE A 45 1.22 2.43 21.55
N LEU A 46 0.14 2.44 20.78
CA LEU A 46 -0.15 3.44 19.75
C LEU A 46 -1.46 4.17 20.08
N TYR A 47 -1.34 5.38 20.62
CA TYR A 47 -2.46 6.30 20.78
C TYR A 47 -2.48 7.30 19.63
N LEU A 48 -3.66 7.48 19.04
CA LEU A 48 -3.92 8.55 18.09
C LEU A 48 -4.46 9.76 18.84
N LEU A 49 -3.78 10.90 18.73
CA LEU A 49 -4.29 12.18 19.25
C LEU A 49 -5.34 12.71 18.28
N THR A 50 -6.61 12.63 18.66
CA THR A 50 -7.70 13.26 17.90
C THR A 50 -7.88 14.73 18.27
N SER A 51 -7.37 15.11 19.45
CA SER A 51 -7.39 16.47 19.99
C SER A 51 -6.23 16.59 21.00
N PRO A 52 -5.73 17.80 21.30
CA PRO A 52 -4.63 17.97 22.27
C PRO A 52 -4.85 17.27 23.62
N ASN A 53 -6.11 17.06 24.01
CA ASN A 53 -6.50 16.44 25.27
C ASN A 53 -7.25 15.10 25.11
N ARG A 54 -7.35 14.52 23.90
CA ARG A 54 -8.05 13.25 23.66
C ARG A 54 -7.18 12.24 22.95
N PHE A 55 -7.00 11.09 23.60
CA PHE A 55 -6.25 9.96 23.10
C PHE A 55 -7.21 8.82 22.76
N VAL A 56 -7.09 8.28 21.55
CA VAL A 56 -7.84 7.10 21.11
C VAL A 56 -6.86 5.94 20.95
N SER A 57 -7.18 4.80 21.56
CA SER A 57 -6.33 3.61 21.47
C SER A 57 -6.41 2.96 20.09
N VAL A 58 -5.32 2.30 19.68
CA VAL A 58 -5.22 1.54 18.42
C VAL A 58 -6.37 0.57 18.18
N GLY A 59 -6.90 -0.07 19.24
CA GLY A 59 -8.03 -0.99 19.11
C GLY A 59 -9.30 -0.34 18.55
N VAL A 60 -9.49 0.98 18.74
CA VAL A 60 -10.71 1.68 18.29
C VAL A 60 -10.57 2.18 16.86
N TYR A 61 -9.44 2.79 16.50
CA TYR A 61 -9.26 3.36 15.16
C TYR A 61 -8.83 2.33 14.11
N MET A 62 -8.24 1.19 14.51
CA MET A 62 -7.83 0.16 13.54
C MET A 62 -9.00 -0.60 12.94
N ILE A 63 -10.11 -0.73 13.67
CA ILE A 63 -11.32 -1.41 13.18
C ILE A 63 -11.88 -0.73 11.92
N PRO A 64 -12.19 0.59 11.92
CA PRO A 64 -12.71 1.25 10.73
C PRO A 64 -11.71 1.24 9.57
N PHE A 65 -10.40 1.39 9.85
CA PHE A 65 -9.37 1.26 8.81
C PHE A 65 -9.35 -0.14 8.19
N ALA A 66 -9.39 -1.19 9.02
CA ALA A 66 -9.43 -2.57 8.55
C ALA A 66 -10.69 -2.84 7.72
N LEU A 67 -11.86 -2.34 8.14
CA LEU A 67 -13.11 -2.45 7.38
C LEU A 67 -13.04 -1.71 6.03
N LEU A 68 -12.36 -0.56 5.99
CA LEU A 68 -12.16 0.21 4.76
C LEU A 68 -11.22 -0.51 3.78
N VAL A 69 -10.17 -1.16 4.27
CA VAL A 69 -9.16 -1.85 3.45
C VAL A 69 -9.56 -3.28 3.08
N ALA A 70 -10.36 -3.98 3.90
CA ALA A 70 -10.76 -5.38 3.73
C ALA A 70 -11.34 -5.76 2.34
N PRO A 71 -12.10 -4.90 1.64
CA PRO A 71 -12.59 -5.22 0.31
C PRO A 71 -11.47 -5.40 -0.72
N LEU A 72 -10.31 -4.75 -0.55
CA LEU A 72 -9.19 -4.84 -1.50
C LEU A 72 -8.66 -6.28 -1.63
N PRO A 73 -8.17 -6.95 -0.56
CA PRO A 73 -7.66 -8.32 -0.68
C PRO A 73 -8.75 -9.31 -1.11
N MET A 74 -10.00 -9.10 -0.68
CA MET A 74 -11.13 -9.95 -1.11
C MET A 74 -11.36 -9.89 -2.62
N VAL A 75 -11.41 -8.68 -3.19
CA VAL A 75 -11.62 -8.47 -4.63
C VAL A 75 -10.37 -8.88 -5.42
N ALA A 76 -9.17 -8.66 -4.90
CA ALA A 76 -7.95 -9.14 -5.52
C ALA A 76 -7.94 -10.68 -5.62
N ALA A 77 -8.29 -11.37 -4.53
CA ALA A 77 -8.37 -12.83 -4.50
C ALA A 77 -9.46 -13.35 -5.44
N SER A 78 -10.64 -12.72 -5.48
CA SER A 78 -11.72 -13.14 -6.37
C SER A 78 -11.35 -12.98 -7.84
N LEU A 79 -10.78 -11.84 -8.23
CA LEU A 79 -10.33 -11.59 -9.61
C LEU A 79 -9.22 -12.56 -10.03
N PHE A 80 -8.30 -12.88 -9.14
CA PHE A 80 -7.24 -13.85 -9.39
C PHE A 80 -7.77 -15.28 -9.53
N ALA A 81 -8.70 -15.69 -8.66
CA ALA A 81 -9.34 -16.99 -8.72
C ALA A 81 -10.18 -17.14 -10.01
N ASP A 82 -10.93 -16.12 -10.39
CA ASP A 82 -11.73 -16.10 -11.61
C ASP A 82 -10.86 -16.20 -12.87
N ALA A 83 -9.75 -15.46 -12.91
CA ALA A 83 -8.79 -15.55 -14.00
C ALA A 83 -8.07 -16.91 -14.03
N SER A 84 -7.82 -17.52 -12.88
CA SER A 84 -7.20 -18.86 -12.79
C SER A 84 -8.15 -19.95 -13.31
N ARG A 85 -9.44 -19.92 -12.93
CA ARG A 85 -10.45 -20.91 -13.38
C ARG A 85 -10.68 -20.87 -14.89
N LYS A 86 -10.70 -19.67 -15.48
CA LYS A 86 -10.87 -19.50 -16.94
C LYS A 86 -9.66 -19.96 -17.75
N ASN A 87 -8.45 -19.87 -17.17
CA ASN A 87 -7.23 -20.40 -17.81
C ASN A 87 -7.17 -21.93 -17.82
N SER A 88 -7.74 -22.61 -16.81
CA SER A 88 -7.69 -24.08 -16.71
C SER A 88 -8.74 -24.81 -17.55
N GLY A 89 -9.56 -24.10 -18.34
CA GLY A 89 -10.56 -24.71 -19.23
C GLY A 89 -11.69 -25.46 -18.50
N MET A 90 -11.88 -25.21 -17.20
CA MET A 90 -12.86 -25.89 -16.35
C MET A 90 -14.27 -25.28 -16.46
N GLU A 91 -14.63 -24.74 -17.62
CA GLU A 91 -16.00 -24.27 -17.90
C GLU A 91 -16.56 -25.15 -19.02
N ASN A 92 -17.46 -26.07 -18.62
CA ASN A 92 -18.16 -27.12 -19.39
C ASN A 92 -17.51 -28.52 -19.44
N LYS A 93 -17.61 -29.28 -18.35
CA LYS A 93 -18.04 -30.68 -18.45
C LYS A 93 -19.19 -30.89 -17.48
N GLU A 94 -20.39 -31.08 -18.03
CA GLU A 94 -21.56 -31.54 -17.28
C GLU A 94 -21.23 -32.87 -16.59
N VAL A 95 -21.84 -33.01 -15.42
CA VAL A 95 -21.73 -34.15 -14.51
C VAL A 95 -22.17 -35.43 -15.21
N THR A 96 -21.29 -36.42 -15.31
CA THR A 96 -21.69 -37.83 -15.18
C THR A 96 -20.56 -38.66 -14.60
N THR A 97 -20.86 -39.28 -13.45
CA THR A 97 -20.22 -40.43 -12.78
C THR A 97 -19.09 -40.16 -11.76
N PHE A 98 -19.27 -40.70 -10.55
CA PHE A 98 -18.48 -40.59 -9.31
C PHE A 98 -17.19 -41.50 -9.30
N PRO A 99 -16.39 -41.56 -8.20
CA PRO A 99 -15.18 -40.77 -8.00
C PRO A 99 -13.90 -41.65 -7.88
N ALA A 100 -12.76 -41.18 -8.36
CA ALA A 100 -11.47 -41.76 -7.99
C ALA A 100 -10.76 -40.81 -7.02
N PHE A 101 -10.57 -41.30 -5.80
CA PHE A 101 -9.91 -40.63 -4.69
C PHE A 101 -8.39 -40.67 -4.90
N SER A 102 -7.84 -39.64 -5.51
CA SER A 102 -6.45 -39.21 -5.32
C SER A 102 -6.22 -38.00 -6.21
N ASP A 103 -6.25 -36.81 -5.63
CA ASP A 103 -5.35 -35.73 -6.04
C ASP A 103 -5.36 -34.69 -4.92
N ILE A 104 -4.23 -34.63 -4.22
CA ILE A 104 -3.82 -33.45 -3.45
C ILE A 104 -4.00 -32.25 -4.39
N PRO A 105 -4.60 -31.12 -3.96
CA PRO A 105 -4.70 -29.93 -4.80
C PRO A 105 -3.28 -29.40 -5.01
N THR A 106 -2.58 -29.98 -5.98
CA THR A 106 -1.37 -29.42 -6.53
C THR A 106 -1.82 -28.13 -7.19
N ILE A 107 -1.53 -27.02 -6.52
CA ILE A 107 -1.63 -25.68 -7.08
C ILE A 107 -0.63 -25.66 -8.24
N THR A 108 -1.04 -26.18 -9.39
CA THR A 108 -0.32 -26.01 -10.62
C THR A 108 -0.39 -24.52 -10.89
N PHE A 109 0.73 -23.82 -10.73
CA PHE A 109 0.91 -22.42 -11.09
C PHE A 109 0.81 -22.28 -12.62
N GLY A 110 -0.38 -22.59 -13.16
CA GLY A 110 -0.75 -22.43 -14.54
C GLY A 110 -1.00 -20.96 -14.82
N SER A 111 0.07 -20.27 -15.23
CA SER A 111 0.10 -19.31 -16.34
C SER A 111 1.12 -18.18 -16.06
N TRP A 112 2.14 -18.10 -16.92
CA TRP A 112 3.13 -16.99 -16.97
C TRP A 112 2.47 -15.61 -17.15
N ARG A 113 1.16 -15.55 -17.39
CA ARG A 113 0.38 -14.31 -17.55
C ARG A 113 0.27 -13.51 -16.25
N TRP A 114 0.18 -14.17 -15.08
CA TRP A 114 0.22 -13.44 -13.81
C TRP A 114 1.58 -12.78 -13.59
N LEU A 115 2.67 -13.43 -14.04
CA LEU A 115 4.02 -12.85 -13.96
C LEU A 115 4.12 -11.57 -14.80
N HIS A 116 3.46 -11.50 -15.96
CA HIS A 116 3.39 -10.28 -16.75
C HIS A 116 2.66 -9.13 -16.02
N ALA A 117 1.51 -9.43 -15.41
CA ALA A 117 0.79 -8.47 -14.57
C ALA A 117 1.65 -8.01 -13.38
N ALA A 118 2.27 -8.93 -12.67
CA ALA A 118 3.17 -8.64 -11.54
C ALA A 118 4.38 -7.81 -11.95
N LYS A 119 5.02 -8.13 -13.08
CA LYS A 119 6.10 -7.35 -13.67
C LYS A 119 5.67 -5.92 -13.96
N THR A 120 4.49 -5.72 -14.55
CA THR A 120 3.95 -4.39 -14.85
C THR A 120 3.77 -3.56 -13.56
N VAL A 121 3.14 -4.15 -12.55
CA VAL A 121 2.94 -3.50 -11.24
C VAL A 121 4.28 -3.18 -10.57
N PHE A 122 5.24 -4.11 -10.64
CA PHE A 122 6.58 -3.91 -10.10
C PHE A 122 7.33 -2.76 -10.77
N ILE A 123 7.30 -2.66 -12.11
CA ILE A 123 7.91 -1.55 -12.85
C ILE A 123 7.36 -0.21 -12.38
N VAL A 124 6.03 -0.11 -12.24
CA VAL A 124 5.38 1.16 -11.87
C VAL A 124 5.67 1.54 -10.40
N HIS A 125 5.76 0.58 -9.48
CA HIS A 125 6.16 0.87 -8.10
C HIS A 125 7.65 1.22 -7.99
N PHE A 126 8.51 0.56 -8.77
CA PHE A 126 9.93 0.90 -8.85
C PHE A 126 10.13 2.31 -9.43
N TRP A 127 9.33 2.70 -10.43
CA TRP A 127 9.28 4.07 -10.91
C TRP A 127 8.88 5.06 -9.80
N GLY A 128 7.89 4.74 -8.97
CA GLY A 128 7.54 5.55 -7.80
C GLY A 128 8.72 5.79 -6.84
N ALA A 129 9.58 4.77 -6.67
CA ALA A 129 10.82 4.90 -5.92
C ALA A 129 11.81 5.86 -6.57
N VAL A 130 11.99 5.80 -7.89
CA VAL A 130 12.82 6.75 -8.64
C VAL A 130 12.29 8.18 -8.49
N VAL A 131 10.97 8.38 -8.64
CA VAL A 131 10.32 9.69 -8.50
C VAL A 131 10.53 10.28 -7.10
N THR A 132 10.48 9.44 -6.07
CA THR A 132 10.72 9.85 -4.67
C THR A 132 12.09 10.52 -4.51
N LEU A 133 13.10 10.07 -5.26
CA LEU A 133 14.47 10.59 -5.20
C LEU A 133 14.70 11.85 -6.06
N LEU A 134 13.78 12.18 -6.97
CA LEU A 134 13.98 13.27 -7.93
C LEU A 134 14.22 14.66 -7.28
N PRO A 135 13.47 15.09 -6.24
CA PRO A 135 13.69 16.42 -5.65
C PRO A 135 15.11 16.66 -5.15
N HIS A 136 15.83 15.59 -4.76
CA HIS A 136 17.24 15.70 -4.39
C HIS A 136 18.08 16.29 -5.52
N PHE A 137 17.89 15.83 -6.76
CA PHE A 137 18.62 16.35 -7.92
C PHE A 137 18.22 17.77 -8.28
N LEU A 138 16.94 18.14 -8.07
CA LEU A 138 16.48 19.51 -8.32
C LEU A 138 17.05 20.49 -7.30
N SER A 139 17.22 20.06 -6.04
CA SER A 139 17.81 20.89 -4.98
C SER A 139 19.28 21.27 -5.22
N LEU A 140 19.97 20.59 -6.14
CA LEU A 140 21.34 20.90 -6.54
C LEU A 140 21.44 22.14 -7.45
N VAL A 141 20.33 22.62 -8.00
CA VAL A 141 20.27 23.83 -8.82
C VAL A 141 19.63 24.95 -7.99
N PRO A 142 20.44 25.80 -7.34
CA PRO A 142 19.90 26.91 -6.56
C PRO A 142 19.20 27.95 -7.47
N ASP A 143 18.24 28.67 -6.88
CA ASP A 143 17.54 29.84 -7.45
C ASP A 143 16.60 29.61 -8.65
N SER A 144 16.19 28.36 -8.92
CA SER A 144 15.15 28.08 -9.91
C SER A 144 13.74 28.42 -9.39
N PRO A 145 12.88 29.07 -10.19
CA PRO A 145 11.53 29.38 -9.77
C PRO A 145 10.68 28.10 -9.63
N PRO A 146 9.67 28.07 -8.74
CA PRO A 146 8.93 26.86 -8.37
C PRO A 146 8.17 26.24 -9.55
N LEU A 147 7.72 27.06 -10.50
CA LEU A 147 7.08 26.57 -11.72
C LEU A 147 8.06 25.78 -12.60
N THR A 148 9.30 26.25 -12.72
CA THR A 148 10.33 25.54 -13.49
C THR A 148 10.69 24.22 -12.82
N ASN A 149 10.84 24.20 -11.50
CA ASN A 149 11.09 22.96 -10.76
C ASN A 149 9.94 21.96 -10.86
N LEU A 150 8.70 22.44 -10.83
CA LEU A 150 7.53 21.60 -11.07
C LEU A 150 7.59 20.94 -12.46
N LEU A 151 7.83 21.75 -13.50
CA LEU A 151 7.88 21.26 -14.88
C LEU A 151 9.05 20.29 -15.10
N THR A 152 10.24 20.61 -14.57
CA THR A 152 11.40 19.70 -14.66
C THR A 152 11.13 18.40 -13.91
N TRP A 153 10.52 18.44 -12.72
CA TRP A 153 10.14 17.24 -11.98
C TRP A 153 9.11 16.38 -12.73
N ILE A 154 8.10 17.00 -13.35
CA ILE A 154 7.11 16.29 -14.18
C ILE A 154 7.80 15.64 -15.38
N VAL A 155 8.63 16.38 -16.12
CA VAL A 155 9.34 15.88 -17.31
C VAL A 155 10.28 14.73 -16.94
N LEU A 156 11.04 14.85 -15.85
CA LEU A 156 11.92 13.79 -15.35
C LEU A 156 11.14 12.56 -14.86
N SER A 157 9.98 12.77 -14.24
CA SER A 157 9.11 11.67 -13.81
C SER A 157 8.54 10.91 -15.00
N VAL A 158 8.07 11.61 -16.04
CA VAL A 158 7.52 10.97 -17.25
C VAL A 158 8.64 10.27 -18.04
N SER A 159 9.79 10.92 -18.22
CA SER A 159 10.91 10.33 -18.96
C SER A 159 11.48 9.11 -18.26
N SER A 160 11.62 9.12 -16.93
CA SER A 160 12.06 7.95 -16.16
C SER A 160 11.09 6.77 -16.26
N LEU A 161 9.77 7.01 -16.29
CA LEU A 161 8.79 5.95 -16.53
C LEU A 161 8.98 5.31 -17.91
N LEU A 162 9.12 6.14 -18.95
CA LEU A 162 9.32 5.68 -20.32
C LEU A 162 10.63 4.89 -20.46
N ILE A 163 11.72 5.38 -19.88
CA ILE A 163 13.02 4.70 -19.88
C ILE A 163 12.91 3.34 -19.18
N LEU A 164 12.27 3.27 -18.01
CA LEU A 164 12.05 2.01 -17.29
C LEU A 164 11.23 1.00 -18.10
N GLN A 165 10.20 1.48 -18.82
CA GLN A 165 9.39 0.64 -19.69
C GLN A 165 10.19 0.11 -20.89
N VAL A 166 11.10 0.90 -21.46
CA VAL A 166 11.97 0.45 -22.56
C VAL A 166 13.00 -0.57 -22.06
N ILE A 167 13.70 -0.27 -20.96
CA ILE A 167 14.77 -1.12 -20.42
C ILE A 167 14.22 -2.46 -19.93
N LEU A 168 13.14 -2.44 -19.12
CA LEU A 168 12.58 -3.66 -18.54
C LEU A 168 11.63 -4.39 -19.51
N GLY A 169 11.52 -3.93 -20.75
CA GLY A 169 10.65 -4.46 -21.78
C GLY A 169 9.22 -3.91 -21.68
N SER A 170 8.73 -3.42 -22.83
CA SER A 170 7.43 -2.76 -22.95
C SER A 170 6.31 -3.67 -22.42
N SER A 171 5.78 -3.33 -21.25
CA SER A 171 4.57 -3.99 -20.72
C SER A 171 3.29 -3.25 -21.15
N PHE A 172 3.45 -2.05 -21.71
CA PHE A 172 2.41 -1.18 -22.27
C PHE A 172 2.25 -1.33 -23.79
N SER A 173 2.92 -2.28 -24.44
CA SER A 173 2.77 -2.47 -25.88
C SER A 173 1.32 -2.80 -26.17
N LEU A 174 0.68 -1.97 -27.00
CA LEU A 174 -0.65 -2.17 -27.54
C LEU A 174 -0.69 -3.55 -28.22
N PRO A 175 -1.24 -4.61 -27.59
CA PRO A 175 -1.15 -5.92 -28.17
C PRO A 175 -2.23 -6.03 -29.22
N SER A 176 -1.82 -6.53 -30.40
CA SER A 176 -2.69 -6.86 -31.53
C SER A 176 -3.98 -7.54 -31.10
N MET A 177 -5.07 -7.12 -31.74
CA MET A 177 -6.47 -7.41 -31.42
C MET A 177 -6.77 -8.91 -31.47
N ASN A 178 -6.61 -9.63 -30.35
CA ASN A 178 -7.01 -11.04 -30.21
C ASN A 178 -7.82 -11.27 -28.92
N GLN A 179 -8.86 -12.09 -29.04
CA GLN A 179 -9.95 -12.34 -28.09
C GLN A 179 -9.51 -12.91 -26.71
N THR A 180 -8.24 -13.28 -26.54
CA THR A 180 -7.61 -13.75 -25.31
C THR A 180 -7.30 -12.64 -24.28
N GLN A 181 -7.46 -11.36 -24.63
CA GLN A 181 -7.08 -10.18 -23.83
C GLN A 181 -8.00 -9.85 -22.65
N GLY A 182 -9.25 -10.34 -22.63
CA GLY A 182 -10.21 -10.02 -21.55
C GLY A 182 -9.79 -10.48 -20.15
N MET A 183 -8.80 -11.38 -20.04
CA MET A 183 -8.31 -11.94 -18.77
C MET A 183 -7.03 -11.27 -18.25
N GLU A 184 -6.32 -10.50 -19.08
CA GLU A 184 -5.05 -9.89 -18.69
C GLU A 184 -5.25 -8.64 -17.86
N TRP A 185 -6.25 -7.81 -18.20
CA TRP A 185 -6.59 -6.65 -17.37
C TRP A 185 -7.17 -7.06 -16.01
N THR A 186 -7.88 -8.20 -15.90
CA THR A 186 -8.39 -8.69 -14.62
C THR A 186 -7.26 -9.13 -13.69
N LEU A 187 -6.22 -9.78 -14.24
CA LEU A 187 -5.00 -10.13 -13.49
C LEU A 187 -4.19 -8.89 -13.12
N LEU A 188 -4.05 -7.94 -14.04
CA LEU A 188 -3.38 -6.67 -13.75
C LEU A 188 -4.09 -5.90 -12.62
N LYS A 189 -5.43 -5.83 -12.70
CA LYS A 189 -6.25 -5.21 -11.66
C LYS A 189 -6.10 -5.94 -10.33
N SER A 190 -6.13 -7.28 -10.31
CA SER A 190 -5.98 -8.04 -9.06
C SER A 190 -4.64 -7.77 -8.38
N VAL A 191 -3.54 -7.77 -9.14
CA VAL A 191 -2.20 -7.48 -8.59
C VAL A 191 -2.08 -6.01 -8.16
N THR A 192 -2.68 -5.08 -8.90
CA THR A 192 -2.71 -3.65 -8.53
C THR A 192 -3.44 -3.44 -7.21
N ILE A 193 -4.61 -4.06 -7.03
CA ILE A 193 -5.39 -3.98 -5.78
C ILE A 193 -4.62 -4.60 -4.61
N ALA A 194 -3.96 -5.75 -4.83
CA ALA A 194 -3.13 -6.37 -3.81
C ALA A 194 -1.94 -5.48 -3.41
N ALA A 195 -1.27 -4.85 -4.39
CA ALA A 195 -0.19 -3.90 -4.12
C ALA A 195 -0.68 -2.66 -3.36
N ALA A 196 -1.84 -2.11 -3.73
CA ALA A 196 -2.46 -0.99 -3.03
C ALA A 196 -2.81 -1.36 -1.57
N CYS A 197 -3.37 -2.55 -1.34
CA CYS A 197 -3.63 -3.05 0.01
C CYS A 197 -2.35 -3.15 0.83
N THR A 198 -1.31 -3.78 0.28
CA THR A 198 -0.01 -3.92 0.96
C THR A 198 0.60 -2.56 1.25
N GLY A 199 0.56 -1.63 0.30
CA GLY A 199 1.04 -0.26 0.47
C GLY A 199 0.30 0.50 1.57
N LEU A 200 -1.03 0.40 1.62
CA LEU A 200 -1.84 1.00 2.69
C LEU A 200 -1.56 0.37 4.06
N CYS A 201 -1.41 -0.96 4.14
CA CYS A 201 -1.06 -1.64 5.39
C CYS A 201 0.33 -1.23 5.90
N ILE A 202 1.34 -1.21 5.03
CA ILE A 202 2.68 -0.73 5.38
C ILE A 202 2.62 0.74 5.80
N MET A 203 1.89 1.56 5.05
CA MET A 203 1.76 2.98 5.38
C MET A 203 1.06 3.19 6.73
N SER A 204 0.11 2.33 7.11
CA SER A 204 -0.59 2.45 8.39
C SER A 204 0.34 2.28 9.60
N VAL A 205 1.41 1.49 9.44
CA VAL A 205 2.47 1.32 10.45
C VAL A 205 3.39 2.55 10.50
N ILE A 206 3.68 3.17 9.36
CA ILE A 206 4.58 4.33 9.26
C ILE A 206 3.88 5.61 9.71
N ASN A 207 2.72 5.90 9.14
CA ASN A 207 1.88 7.05 9.46
C ASN A 207 0.41 6.71 9.21
N PHE A 208 -0.28 6.41 10.31
CA PHE A 208 -1.68 6.00 10.29
C PHE A 208 -2.61 7.05 9.66
N ALA A 209 -2.45 8.34 9.99
CA ALA A 209 -3.34 9.39 9.48
C ALA A 209 -3.27 9.51 7.95
N THR A 210 -2.05 9.45 7.39
CA THR A 210 -1.85 9.44 5.94
C THR A 210 -2.42 8.17 5.32
N ALA A 211 -2.27 7.01 5.97
CA ALA A 211 -2.84 5.75 5.48
C ALA A 211 -4.37 5.75 5.49
N GLU A 212 -5.01 6.31 6.51
CA GLU A 212 -6.47 6.41 6.61
C GLU A 212 -7.06 7.33 5.53
N ILE A 213 -6.56 8.57 5.43
CA ILE A 213 -6.96 9.51 4.37
C ILE A 213 -6.65 8.90 2.99
N GLY A 214 -5.49 8.28 2.87
CA GLY A 214 -5.07 7.59 1.66
C GLY A 214 -5.98 6.42 1.28
N ALA A 215 -6.46 5.65 2.25
CA ALA A 215 -7.39 4.55 2.02
C ALA A 215 -8.76 5.07 1.56
N LEU A 216 -9.25 6.19 2.11
CA LEU A 216 -10.49 6.83 1.64
C LEU A 216 -10.44 7.23 0.17
N MET A 217 -9.24 7.50 -0.36
CA MET A 217 -9.03 7.87 -1.76
C MET A 217 -8.72 6.66 -2.65
N LEU A 218 -7.76 5.82 -2.25
CA LEU A 218 -7.27 4.69 -3.05
C LEU A 218 -8.28 3.54 -3.13
N VAL A 219 -9.00 3.23 -2.04
CA VAL A 219 -9.95 2.11 -2.04
C VAL A 219 -11.03 2.27 -3.11
N PRO A 220 -11.81 3.39 -3.16
CA PRO A 220 -12.82 3.56 -4.20
C PRO A 220 -12.19 3.63 -5.59
N MET A 221 -11.03 4.28 -5.76
CA MET A 221 -10.33 4.36 -7.04
C MET A 221 -9.97 2.96 -7.59
N CYS A 222 -9.28 2.13 -6.79
CA CYS A 222 -8.81 0.82 -7.22
C CYS A 222 -9.95 -0.18 -7.45
N LEU A 223 -11.02 -0.12 -6.64
CA LEU A 223 -12.17 -1.01 -6.81
C LEU A 223 -12.99 -0.64 -8.06
N MET A 224 -13.17 0.65 -8.35
CA MET A 224 -13.98 1.12 -9.47
C MET A 224 -13.26 1.09 -10.82
N ALA A 225 -11.93 1.09 -10.83
CA ALA A 225 -11.11 1.01 -12.05
C ALA A 225 -11.50 -0.19 -12.94
N ARG A 226 -12.08 0.10 -14.10
CA ARG A 226 -12.50 -0.87 -15.13
C ARG A 226 -12.23 -0.31 -16.53
N PRO A 227 -11.89 -1.15 -17.53
CA PRO A 227 -11.70 -0.67 -18.90
C PRO A 227 -12.96 -0.01 -19.47
N LEU A 228 -12.83 1.25 -19.93
CA LEU A 228 -13.97 2.04 -20.43
C LEU A 228 -14.63 1.41 -21.65
N ARG A 229 -13.86 0.71 -22.48
CA ARG A 229 -14.37 0.08 -23.70
C ARG A 229 -15.40 -1.00 -23.42
N ILE A 230 -15.28 -1.71 -22.29
CA ILE A 230 -16.28 -2.71 -21.88
C ILE A 230 -17.59 -2.01 -21.54
N ASP A 231 -17.51 -0.89 -20.84
CA ASP A 231 -18.68 -0.12 -20.45
C ASP A 231 -19.35 0.58 -21.65
N ALA A 232 -18.55 1.05 -22.61
CA ALA A 232 -19.03 1.63 -23.86
C ALA A 232 -19.77 0.61 -24.75
N LYS A 233 -19.29 -0.65 -24.81
CA LYS A 233 -19.93 -1.74 -25.56
C LYS A 233 -21.33 -2.08 -25.03
N ALA A 234 -21.56 -1.97 -23.72
CA ALA A 234 -22.82 -2.36 -23.09
C ALA A 234 -23.99 -1.39 -23.33
N LYS A 235 -23.73 -0.15 -23.76
CA LYS A 235 -24.73 0.89 -24.13
C LYS A 235 -25.91 1.08 -23.17
N THR A 236 -25.74 0.76 -21.89
CA THR A 236 -26.77 0.89 -20.85
C THR A 236 -26.50 2.12 -19.96
N LEU A 237 -27.55 2.76 -19.45
CA LEU A 237 -27.42 3.93 -18.57
C LEU A 237 -26.54 3.65 -17.34
N LYS A 238 -26.70 2.46 -16.74
CA LYS A 238 -25.87 1.99 -15.61
C LYS A 238 -24.39 1.85 -15.99
N SER A 239 -24.10 1.46 -17.23
CA SER A 239 -22.74 1.33 -17.72
C SER A 239 -22.10 2.69 -17.98
N PHE A 240 -22.88 3.63 -18.54
CA PHE A 240 -22.45 5.01 -18.73
C PHE A 240 -22.18 5.71 -17.39
N SER A 241 -23.09 5.60 -16.41
CA SER A 241 -22.90 6.23 -15.09
C SER A 241 -21.68 5.67 -14.36
N ARG A 242 -21.44 4.35 -14.46
CA ARG A 242 -20.23 3.71 -13.92
C ARG A 242 -18.96 4.23 -14.61
N ALA A 243 -18.95 4.28 -15.94
CA ALA A 243 -17.82 4.79 -16.69
C ALA A 243 -17.50 6.25 -16.34
N ALA A 244 -18.53 7.11 -16.28
CA ALA A 244 -18.40 8.50 -15.87
C ALA A 244 -17.86 8.62 -14.44
N CYS A 245 -18.42 7.87 -13.49
CA CYS A 245 -17.96 7.87 -12.11
C CYS A 245 -16.49 7.43 -11.99
N ASN A 246 -16.10 6.37 -12.71
CA ASN A 246 -14.73 5.89 -12.72
C ASN A 246 -13.73 6.93 -13.28
N VAL A 247 -14.08 7.63 -14.37
CA VAL A 247 -13.26 8.74 -14.91
C VAL A 247 -13.16 9.88 -13.91
N VAL A 248 -14.28 10.28 -13.30
CA VAL A 248 -14.31 11.35 -12.30
C VAL A 248 -13.43 11.02 -11.11
N LEU A 249 -13.50 9.80 -10.57
CA LEU A 249 -12.67 9.39 -9.43
C LEU A 249 -11.17 9.41 -9.77
N ILE A 250 -10.78 8.95 -10.96
CA ILE A 250 -9.37 8.97 -11.38
C ILE A 250 -8.86 10.40 -11.50
N ILE A 251 -9.63 11.32 -12.09
CA ILE A 251 -9.24 12.73 -12.20
C ILE A 251 -9.21 13.39 -10.81
N LEU A 252 -10.26 13.17 -10.02
CA LEU A 252 -10.42 13.74 -8.69
C LEU A 252 -9.28 13.35 -7.76
N PHE A 253 -8.84 12.08 -7.81
CA PHE A 253 -7.80 11.54 -6.94
C PHE A 253 -6.39 11.58 -7.54
N PHE A 254 -6.16 12.33 -8.61
CA PHE A 254 -4.80 12.65 -9.04
C PHE A 254 -4.12 13.58 -8.01
N PRO A 255 -2.93 13.28 -7.46
CA PRO A 255 -2.37 14.03 -6.32
C PRO A 255 -2.26 15.56 -6.49
N PRO A 256 -1.92 16.11 -7.67
CA PRO A 256 -2.00 17.56 -7.88
C PRO A 256 -3.44 18.11 -7.84
N VAL A 257 -4.41 17.41 -8.41
CA VAL A 257 -5.82 17.83 -8.41
C VAL A 257 -6.37 17.84 -6.99
N THR A 258 -6.08 16.80 -6.21
CA THR A 258 -6.52 16.71 -4.81
C THR A 258 -5.92 17.85 -3.97
N PHE A 259 -4.65 18.18 -4.19
CA PHE A 259 -4.00 19.32 -3.55
C PHE A 259 -4.70 20.64 -3.90
N TYR A 260 -5.00 20.91 -5.17
CA TYR A 260 -5.66 22.15 -5.56
C TYR A 260 -7.08 22.25 -5.04
N LEU A 261 -7.83 21.15 -5.00
CA LEU A 261 -9.17 21.12 -4.41
C LEU A 261 -9.12 21.38 -2.91
N TRP A 262 -8.18 20.75 -2.20
CA TRP A 262 -7.96 21.00 -0.77
C TRP A 262 -7.56 22.46 -0.52
N LYS A 263 -6.59 22.98 -1.27
CA LYS A 263 -6.13 24.37 -1.14
C LYS A 263 -7.23 25.37 -1.47
N GLY A 264 -7.99 25.13 -2.54
CA GLY A 264 -9.12 25.96 -2.94
C GLY A 264 -10.22 25.99 -1.88
N ALA A 265 -10.49 24.86 -1.22
CA ALA A 265 -11.47 24.78 -0.13
C ALA A 265 -11.04 25.58 1.12
N LEU A 266 -9.73 25.67 1.40
CA LEU A 266 -9.21 26.37 2.58
C LEU A 266 -8.96 27.87 2.36
N VAL A 267 -8.41 28.24 1.21
CA VAL A 267 -7.85 29.58 0.95
C VAL A 267 -8.59 30.33 -0.18
N GLY A 268 -9.48 29.65 -0.91
CA GLY A 268 -10.11 30.15 -2.13
C GLY A 268 -9.29 29.84 -3.38
N LEU A 269 -9.98 29.59 -4.50
CA LEU A 269 -9.36 29.17 -5.76
C LEU A 269 -8.53 30.30 -6.42
N ASP A 270 -8.93 31.56 -6.21
CA ASP A 270 -8.28 32.74 -6.81
C ASP A 270 -6.84 32.96 -6.33
N ASN A 271 -6.48 32.37 -5.19
CA ASN A 271 -5.15 32.47 -4.57
C ASN A 271 -4.24 31.28 -4.92
N ALA A 272 -4.70 30.31 -5.71
CA ALA A 272 -3.93 29.11 -6.04
C ALA A 272 -3.06 29.35 -7.29
N ARG A 273 -1.74 29.41 -7.11
CA ARG A 273 -0.77 29.45 -8.20
C ARG A 273 -0.30 28.03 -8.53
N ILE A 274 0.02 27.78 -9.81
CA ILE A 274 0.48 26.47 -10.28
C ILE A 274 1.80 26.02 -9.60
N GLY A 275 2.66 26.97 -9.24
CA GLY A 275 3.91 26.67 -8.52
C GLY A 275 3.71 26.24 -7.05
N ASP A 276 2.51 26.42 -6.49
CA ASP A 276 2.27 26.14 -5.07
C ASP A 276 2.28 24.65 -4.77
N PHE A 277 1.94 23.81 -5.75
CA PHE A 277 2.06 22.37 -5.61
C PHE A 277 3.52 21.96 -5.42
N TRP A 278 4.46 22.58 -6.15
CA TRP A 278 5.88 22.31 -5.96
C TRP A 278 6.36 22.74 -4.58
N ASN A 279 6.00 23.93 -4.12
CA ASN A 279 6.36 24.40 -2.77
C ASN A 279 5.86 23.43 -1.69
N TRP A 280 4.67 22.86 -1.87
CA TRP A 280 4.13 21.85 -0.98
C TRP A 280 4.92 20.53 -1.05
N VAL A 281 5.21 20.03 -2.25
CA VAL A 281 6.03 18.82 -2.45
C VAL A 281 7.43 18.99 -1.86
N GLU A 282 8.08 20.12 -2.13
CA GLU A 282 9.40 20.47 -1.60
C GLU A 282 9.38 20.58 -0.07
N SER A 283 8.35 21.18 0.51
CA SER A 283 8.16 21.18 1.97
C SER A 283 8.00 19.76 2.52
N LEU A 284 7.19 18.90 1.89
CA LEU A 284 7.04 17.53 2.37
C LEU A 284 8.36 16.74 2.28
N TRP A 285 9.14 16.95 1.22
CA TRP A 285 10.42 16.29 1.01
C TRP A 285 11.50 16.79 1.99
N THR A 286 11.68 18.11 2.11
CA THR A 286 12.68 18.72 3.01
C THR A 286 12.44 18.36 4.47
N TRP A 287 11.18 18.19 4.88
CA TRP A 287 10.80 17.77 6.23
C TRP A 287 10.77 16.25 6.43
N ASN A 288 11.22 15.46 5.43
CA ASN A 288 11.17 14.00 5.44
C ASN A 288 9.78 13.45 5.83
N SER A 289 8.72 14.09 5.34
CA SER A 289 7.36 13.73 5.69
C SER A 289 7.00 12.37 5.09
N ALA A 290 6.46 11.48 5.92
CA ALA A 290 5.95 10.19 5.47
C ALA A 290 4.85 10.34 4.39
N THR A 291 4.13 11.46 4.38
CA THR A 291 3.12 11.78 3.34
C THR A 291 3.73 11.88 1.95
N TYR A 292 4.95 12.41 1.82
CA TYR A 292 5.66 12.44 0.54
C TYR A 292 5.94 11.01 0.04
N ILE A 293 6.44 10.15 0.92
CA ILE A 293 6.71 8.74 0.62
C ILE A 293 5.42 8.05 0.18
N TYR A 294 4.31 8.25 0.89
CA TYR A 294 3.01 7.70 0.52
C TYR A 294 2.57 8.14 -0.88
N ILE A 295 2.66 9.45 -1.19
CA ILE A 295 2.25 10.00 -2.48
C ILE A 295 3.06 9.36 -3.61
N CYS A 296 4.38 9.27 -3.47
CA CYS A 296 5.26 8.80 -4.54
C CYS A 296 5.36 7.26 -4.65
N MET A 297 5.31 6.53 -3.53
CA MET A 297 5.51 5.06 -3.52
C MET A 297 4.21 4.27 -3.59
N VAL A 298 3.08 4.84 -3.14
CA VAL A 298 1.80 4.12 -3.05
C VAL A 298 0.76 4.78 -3.95
N HIS A 299 0.45 6.05 -3.70
CA HIS A 299 -0.68 6.72 -4.36
C HIS A 299 -0.45 6.90 -5.87
N LEU A 300 0.65 7.53 -6.27
CA LEU A 300 0.95 7.84 -7.66
C LEU A 300 1.13 6.55 -8.52
N PRO A 301 1.87 5.51 -8.08
CA PRO A 301 1.92 4.24 -8.79
C PRO A 301 0.56 3.57 -8.95
N CYS A 302 -0.26 3.53 -7.90
CA CYS A 302 -1.61 2.97 -7.97
C CYS A 302 -2.50 3.76 -8.93
N TRP A 303 -2.39 5.09 -8.94
CA TRP A 303 -3.10 5.97 -9.87
C TRP A 303 -2.71 5.67 -11.32
N VAL A 304 -1.41 5.57 -11.63
CA VAL A 304 -0.91 5.22 -12.98
C VAL A 304 -1.43 3.85 -13.42
N LEU A 305 -1.42 2.85 -12.53
CA LEU A 305 -1.95 1.51 -12.82
C LEU A 305 -3.47 1.51 -13.05
N CYS A 306 -4.22 2.33 -12.32
CA CYS A 306 -5.65 2.50 -12.52
C CYS A 306 -5.96 3.19 -13.87
N VAL A 307 -5.20 4.22 -14.25
CA VAL A 307 -5.27 4.86 -15.57
C VAL A 307 -4.96 3.86 -16.68
N HIS A 308 -3.92 3.04 -16.51
CA HIS A 308 -3.58 1.98 -17.47
C HIS A 308 -4.70 0.93 -17.59
N THR A 309 -5.31 0.52 -16.48
CA THR A 309 -6.45 -0.40 -16.47
C THR A 309 -7.67 0.21 -17.17
N LEU A 310 -7.85 1.53 -17.06
CA LEU A 310 -8.94 2.28 -17.70
C LEU A 310 -8.83 2.28 -19.23
N GLY A 311 -7.62 2.50 -19.73
CA GLY A 311 -7.29 2.56 -21.16
C GLY A 311 -7.01 1.19 -21.80
N TYR A 312 -7.17 0.10 -21.04
CA TYR A 312 -6.79 -1.23 -21.51
C TYR A 312 -7.59 -1.64 -22.76
N PRO A 313 -6.94 -2.11 -23.84
CA PRO A 313 -7.63 -2.54 -25.05
C PRO A 313 -8.45 -3.81 -24.76
N CYS A 314 -9.76 -3.74 -24.94
CA CYS A 314 -10.72 -4.84 -24.74
C CYS A 314 -11.65 -5.05 -25.94
#